data_AF-A0A922EQF8-F1
#
_entry.id   AF-A0A922EQF8-F1
#
_cell.length_a   1.000
_cell.length_b   1.000
_cell.length_c   1.000
_cell.angle_alpha   90.00
_cell.angle_beta   90.00
_cell.angle_gamma   90.00
#
_symmetry.space_group_name_H-M   'P 1'
#
loop_
_entity.id
_entity.type
_entity.pdbx_description
1 polymer ?
#
loop_
_entity_poly.entity_id
_entity_poly.type
_entity_poly.pdbx_seq_one_letter_code
_entity_poly.pdbx_strand_id
1 'polypeptide(L)'
;MTSDDTTTSSYWLNWRFFLCSLWILTAMVLATILIWKYEGFNKSRSDRRENPRETVSSLYEDETWKTCLKGIHPAWLLAYRMMSFVVLLALLIANVAVAGGGIFYFYTQWTFVLVTIYFGLGSSLSINGCCKHNKVDGNAVYRANLDAEQGSYVAPTLGESLDMSNMSKTSYTPEEPHAHHTAGVWGFIFQIIFQMCAGAVTLTDCIFWLILYPFLTAKEYDLDFYIVSMHSINAVLLLGDTVLNCLRFPMFRIAYFVLWTAIFVIFQWLIHACVSTWWPYPFLDLSSPYSPLWYLGVGLMHVPCYGIFALIVSSKHILLSK
;
A
#
# COMPACT_ATOMS: atom_id res chain seq x y z
N MET A 1 -0.47 11.30 -40.95
CA MET A 1 -1.77 11.30 -40.26
C MET A 1 -1.84 12.58 -39.47
N THR A 2 -2.72 13.51 -39.86
CA THR A 2 -3.03 14.69 -39.05
C THR A 2 -3.69 14.18 -37.77
N SER A 3 -3.06 14.41 -36.62
CA SER A 3 -3.70 14.17 -35.33
C SER A 3 -5.00 14.99 -35.28
N ASP A 4 -6.13 14.33 -35.04
CA ASP A 4 -7.40 15.02 -34.86
C ASP A 4 -7.27 16.02 -33.71
N ASP A 5 -7.80 17.23 -33.91
CA ASP A 5 -7.75 18.27 -32.89
C ASP A 5 -8.67 17.89 -31.72
N THR A 6 -8.07 17.48 -30.60
CA THR A 6 -8.77 16.98 -29.42
C THR A 6 -9.57 18.07 -28.70
N THR A 7 -9.36 19.35 -29.02
CA THR A 7 -10.13 20.46 -28.44
C THR A 7 -11.50 20.64 -29.11
N THR A 8 -11.72 19.99 -30.25
CA THR A 8 -12.99 20.10 -30.99
C THR A 8 -14.09 19.26 -30.35
N SER A 9 -15.31 19.79 -30.30
CA SER A 9 -16.46 19.07 -29.75
C SER A 9 -16.77 17.76 -30.51
N SER A 10 -16.50 17.74 -31.83
CA SER A 10 -16.64 16.53 -32.66
C SER A 10 -15.74 15.37 -32.23
N TYR A 11 -14.57 15.66 -31.65
CA TYR A 11 -13.69 14.62 -31.12
C TYR A 11 -14.34 13.88 -29.94
N TRP A 12 -15.06 14.59 -29.08
CA TRP A 12 -15.70 14.02 -27.89
C TRP A 12 -17.13 13.50 -28.13
N LEU A 13 -17.89 14.15 -29.01
CA LEU A 13 -19.27 13.77 -29.36
C LEU A 13 -19.30 12.59 -30.35
N ASN A 14 -18.61 11.51 -30.00
CA ASN A 14 -18.54 10.30 -30.80
C ASN A 14 -18.93 9.07 -29.97
N TRP A 15 -19.47 8.04 -30.64
CA TRP A 15 -19.94 6.81 -29.98
C TRP A 15 -18.85 6.07 -29.20
N ARG A 16 -17.58 6.22 -29.60
CA ARG A 16 -16.43 5.56 -28.97
C ARG A 16 -16.17 6.16 -27.60
N PHE A 17 -16.16 7.49 -27.50
CA PHE A 17 -16.06 8.19 -26.23
C PHE A 17 -17.21 7.83 -25.30
N PHE A 18 -18.45 7.78 -25.81
CA PHE A 18 -19.60 7.36 -24.99
C PHE A 18 -19.43 5.96 -24.41
N LEU A 19 -18.91 5.00 -25.18
CA LEU A 19 -18.62 3.65 -24.66
C LEU A 19 -17.45 3.65 -23.67
N CYS A 20 -16.35 4.35 -23.96
CA CYS A 20 -15.23 4.47 -23.02
C CYS A 20 -15.67 5.11 -21.70
N SER A 21 -16.46 6.18 -21.78
CA SER A 21 -17.07 6.86 -20.63
C SER A 21 -17.98 5.92 -19.84
N LEU A 22 -18.82 5.14 -20.52
CA LEU A 22 -19.67 4.14 -19.88
C LEU A 22 -18.84 3.08 -19.12
N TRP A 23 -17.72 2.60 -19.69
CA TRP A 23 -16.82 1.67 -19.01
C TRP A 23 -16.19 2.27 -17.76
N ILE A 24 -15.66 3.49 -17.86
CA ILE A 24 -15.05 4.19 -16.72
C ILE A 24 -16.08 4.47 -15.63
N LEU A 25 -17.28 4.96 -15.98
CA LEU A 25 -18.36 5.21 -15.02
C LEU A 25 -18.82 3.93 -14.34
N THR A 26 -18.98 2.85 -15.09
CA THR A 26 -19.36 1.54 -14.53
C THR A 26 -18.30 1.05 -13.55
N ALA A 27 -17.01 1.14 -13.91
CA ALA A 27 -15.91 0.76 -13.03
C ALA A 27 -15.88 1.59 -11.74
N MET A 28 -16.08 2.91 -11.84
CA MET A 28 -16.14 3.79 -10.67
C MET A 28 -17.33 3.44 -9.76
N VAL A 29 -18.53 3.24 -10.32
CA VAL A 29 -19.71 2.86 -9.55
C VAL A 29 -19.50 1.53 -8.82
N LEU A 30 -18.96 0.51 -9.52
CA LEU A 30 -18.64 -0.78 -8.91
C LEU A 30 -17.60 -0.65 -7.79
N ALA A 31 -16.54 0.15 -8.01
CA ALA A 31 -15.52 0.42 -6.99
C ALA A 31 -16.12 1.13 -5.76
N THR A 32 -16.97 2.14 -5.96
CA THR A 32 -17.68 2.82 -4.87
C THR A 32 -18.60 1.86 -4.12
N ILE A 33 -19.34 1.00 -4.80
CA ILE A 33 -20.19 -0.03 -4.17
C ILE A 33 -19.34 -0.99 -3.32
N LEU A 34 -18.19 -1.44 -3.84
CA LEU A 34 -17.27 -2.31 -3.09
C LEU A 34 -16.77 -1.61 -1.81
N ILE A 35 -16.29 -0.38 -1.92
CA ILE A 35 -15.84 0.40 -0.76
C ILE A 35 -16.97 0.58 0.24
N TRP A 36 -18.15 0.98 -0.22
CA TRP A 36 -19.29 1.19 0.66
C TRP A 36 -19.72 -0.09 1.38
N LYS A 37 -19.76 -1.22 0.67
CA LYS A 37 -20.13 -2.53 1.21
C LYS A 37 -19.14 -3.03 2.27
N TYR A 38 -17.84 -2.89 2.02
CA TYR A 38 -16.81 -3.52 2.85
C TYR A 38 -16.18 -2.59 3.90
N GLU A 39 -16.18 -1.26 3.69
CA GLU A 39 -15.66 -0.29 4.68
C GLU A 39 -16.75 0.45 5.47
N GLY A 40 -17.91 0.72 4.85
CA GLY A 40 -18.85 1.74 5.34
C GLY A 40 -20.07 1.26 6.11
N PHE A 41 -20.64 0.08 5.82
CA PHE A 41 -22.00 -0.22 6.30
C PHE A 41 -22.17 -1.44 7.21
N ASN A 42 -21.22 -2.38 7.26
CA ASN A 42 -21.42 -3.59 8.06
C ASN A 42 -21.16 -3.42 9.57
N LYS A 43 -20.84 -2.21 10.04
CA LYS A 43 -20.65 -1.90 11.47
C LYS A 43 -21.93 -1.62 12.25
N SER A 44 -23.09 -1.48 11.60
CA SER A 44 -24.30 -0.94 12.25
C SER A 44 -25.36 -1.99 12.65
N ARG A 45 -25.26 -3.28 12.27
CA ARG A 45 -26.44 -4.18 12.43
C ARG A 45 -26.27 -5.58 13.03
N SER A 46 -25.07 -6.06 13.36
CA SER A 46 -24.95 -7.29 14.14
C SER A 46 -23.62 -7.31 14.89
N ASP A 47 -23.62 -7.88 16.09
CA ASP A 47 -22.43 -8.20 16.90
C ASP A 47 -22.00 -7.14 17.91
N ARG A 48 -22.94 -6.75 18.76
CA ARG A 48 -22.63 -6.43 20.17
C ARG A 48 -22.41 -7.69 21.03
N ARG A 49 -22.54 -8.88 20.45
CA ARG A 49 -22.33 -10.20 21.06
C ARG A 49 -22.05 -11.20 19.95
N GLU A 50 -20.79 -11.51 19.68
CA GLU A 50 -20.26 -12.85 19.36
C GLU A 50 -18.84 -12.75 18.79
N ASN A 51 -17.93 -13.57 19.36
CA ASN A 51 -16.56 -13.91 19.02
C ASN A 51 -15.66 -12.95 18.18
N PRO A 52 -14.39 -12.72 18.61
CA PRO A 52 -13.39 -11.97 17.84
C PRO A 52 -12.84 -12.82 16.69
N ARG A 53 -13.68 -13.19 15.72
CA ARG A 53 -13.20 -13.64 14.41
C ARG A 53 -12.89 -12.40 13.59
N GLU A 54 -11.62 -11.99 13.66
CA GLU A 54 -10.89 -11.13 12.72
C GLU A 54 -11.77 -10.44 11.66
N THR A 55 -12.26 -9.25 12.00
CA THR A 55 -12.98 -8.42 11.04
C THR A 55 -12.05 -8.13 9.86
N VAL A 56 -12.44 -8.50 8.64
CA VAL A 56 -11.67 -8.29 7.38
C VAL A 56 -11.22 -6.82 7.20
N SER A 57 -11.84 -5.89 7.93
CA SER A 57 -11.55 -4.45 7.94
C SER A 57 -10.78 -3.95 9.18
N SER A 58 -10.48 -4.74 10.20
CA SER A 58 -9.72 -4.24 11.36
C SER A 58 -8.22 -4.36 11.10
N LEU A 59 -7.56 -3.23 10.81
CA LEU A 59 -6.10 -3.12 10.89
C LEU A 59 -5.71 -2.92 12.36
N TYR A 60 -4.69 -3.63 12.83
CA TYR A 60 -4.12 -3.42 14.16
C TYR A 60 -2.97 -2.39 14.07
N GLU A 61 -2.83 -1.50 15.08
CA GLU A 61 -1.79 -0.45 15.08
C GLU A 61 -0.37 -1.00 14.91
N ASP A 62 -0.14 -2.21 15.37
CA ASP A 62 1.15 -2.86 15.35
C ASP A 62 1.50 -3.52 14.00
N GLU A 63 0.52 -3.80 13.13
CA GLU A 63 0.78 -4.32 11.79
C GLU A 63 1.46 -3.30 10.86
N THR A 64 1.37 -2.00 11.15
CA THR A 64 1.95 -0.96 10.30
C THR A 64 3.44 -0.78 10.48
N TRP A 65 4.00 -1.21 11.61
CA TRP A 65 5.42 -0.95 11.97
C TRP A 65 6.18 -2.19 12.47
N LYS A 66 5.53 -3.31 12.75
CA LYS A 66 6.21 -4.57 13.04
C LYS A 66 6.65 -5.31 11.78
N THR A 67 7.72 -6.08 11.94
CA THR A 67 8.22 -7.05 10.96
C THR A 67 7.46 -8.37 11.07
N CYS A 68 7.37 -9.11 9.97
CA CYS A 68 6.77 -10.44 9.95
C CYS A 68 7.68 -11.58 10.38
N LEU A 69 8.98 -11.31 10.48
CA LEU A 69 9.96 -12.26 10.96
C LEU A 69 10.13 -12.07 12.47
N LYS A 70 9.69 -13.07 13.25
CA LYS A 70 9.91 -13.15 14.70
C LYS A 70 11.43 -13.15 14.96
N GLY A 71 11.98 -12.01 15.39
CA GLY A 71 13.41 -11.84 15.69
C GLY A 71 14.10 -10.67 14.99
N ILE A 72 13.50 -10.08 13.95
CA ILE A 72 14.06 -8.86 13.34
C ILE A 72 13.54 -7.64 14.09
N HIS A 73 14.46 -6.88 14.69
CA HIS A 73 14.14 -5.63 15.39
C HIS A 73 13.37 -4.66 14.45
N PRO A 74 12.28 -4.00 14.89
CA PRO A 74 11.49 -3.07 14.07
C PRO A 74 12.31 -1.96 13.38
N ALA A 75 13.50 -1.66 13.90
CA ALA A 75 14.46 -0.72 13.32
C ALA A 75 14.95 -1.10 11.91
N TRP A 76 15.02 -2.40 11.56
CA TRP A 76 15.44 -2.82 10.22
C TRP A 76 14.39 -2.50 9.15
N LEU A 77 13.11 -2.69 9.47
CA LEU A 77 12.02 -2.27 8.59
C LEU A 77 12.00 -0.75 8.42
N LEU A 78 12.25 -0.01 9.51
CA LEU A 78 12.40 1.44 9.45
C LEU A 78 13.57 1.85 8.53
N ALA A 79 14.76 1.27 8.72
CA ALA A 79 15.93 1.57 7.90
C ALA A 79 15.68 1.29 6.42
N TYR A 80 15.04 0.15 6.11
CA TYR A 80 14.64 -0.21 4.76
C TYR A 80 13.70 0.83 4.14
N ARG A 81 12.65 1.22 4.87
CA ARG A 81 11.67 2.22 4.39
C ARG A 81 12.29 3.59 4.18
N MET A 82 13.16 4.03 5.09
CA MET A 82 13.88 5.30 4.96
C MET A 82 14.82 5.30 3.76
N MET A 83 15.60 4.22 3.58
CA MET A 83 16.48 4.10 2.42
C MET A 83 15.69 4.09 1.11
N SER A 84 14.62 3.31 1.06
CA SER A 84 13.73 3.24 -0.10
C SER A 84 13.12 4.60 -0.42
N PHE A 85 12.65 5.33 0.60
CA PHE A 85 12.12 6.69 0.45
C PHE A 85 13.16 7.64 -0.12
N VAL A 86 14.39 7.66 0.42
CA VAL A 86 15.47 8.53 -0.05
C VAL A 86 15.84 8.23 -1.50
N VAL A 87 15.99 6.95 -1.85
CA VAL A 87 16.32 6.53 -3.23
C VAL A 87 15.23 6.95 -4.21
N LEU A 88 13.96 6.63 -3.90
CA LEU A 88 12.84 6.98 -4.77
C LEU A 88 12.65 8.49 -4.90
N LEU A 89 12.79 9.23 -3.80
CA LEU A 89 12.69 10.70 -3.82
C LEU A 89 13.83 11.32 -4.63
N ALA A 90 15.06 10.83 -4.48
CA ALA A 90 16.20 11.31 -5.27
C ALA A 90 16.01 11.05 -6.76
N LEU A 91 15.55 9.84 -7.13
CA LEU A 91 15.23 9.50 -8.52
C LEU A 91 14.10 10.37 -9.08
N LEU A 92 13.05 10.63 -8.29
CA LEU A 92 11.94 11.50 -8.69
C LEU A 92 12.44 12.93 -8.94
N ILE A 93 13.23 13.50 -8.01
CA ILE A 93 13.78 14.85 -8.15
C ILE A 93 14.72 14.93 -9.36
N ALA A 94 15.61 13.95 -9.53
CA ALA A 94 16.53 13.91 -10.66
C ALA A 94 15.79 13.81 -12.00
N ASN A 95 14.75 12.98 -12.08
CA ASN A 95 13.94 12.86 -13.28
C ASN A 95 13.22 14.17 -13.61
N VAL A 96 12.60 14.83 -12.62
CA VAL A 96 11.99 16.15 -12.80
C VAL A 96 13.02 17.21 -13.21
N ALA A 97 14.24 17.16 -12.66
CA ALA A 97 15.31 18.10 -12.99
C ALA A 97 15.83 17.94 -14.42
N VAL A 98 15.89 16.70 -14.93
CA VAL A 98 16.38 16.40 -16.28
C VAL A 98 15.29 16.53 -17.34
N ALA A 99 14.13 15.93 -17.12
CA ALA A 99 13.04 15.83 -18.10
C ALA A 99 11.95 16.89 -17.92
N GLY A 100 11.99 17.68 -16.83
CA GLY A 100 11.00 18.71 -16.52
C GLY A 100 9.68 18.16 -15.96
N GLY A 101 8.74 19.08 -15.67
CA GLY A 101 7.42 18.72 -15.11
C GLY A 101 6.47 18.02 -16.09
N GLY A 102 6.80 17.98 -17.38
CA GLY A 102 5.97 17.31 -18.39
C GLY A 102 5.84 15.80 -18.17
N ILE A 103 6.75 15.20 -17.41
CA ILE A 103 6.71 13.77 -17.10
C ILE A 103 5.44 13.37 -16.32
N PHE A 104 4.85 14.27 -15.53
CA PHE A 104 3.62 14.01 -14.77
C PHE A 104 2.39 13.78 -15.65
N TYR A 105 2.55 13.88 -16.97
CA TYR A 105 1.59 13.44 -17.95
C TYR A 105 1.47 11.91 -18.05
N PHE A 106 2.47 11.16 -17.60
CA PHE A 106 2.47 9.69 -17.65
C PHE A 106 1.97 9.07 -16.34
N TYR A 107 1.16 8.02 -16.46
CA TYR A 107 0.64 7.24 -15.32
C TYR A 107 1.76 6.53 -14.54
N THR A 108 2.86 6.21 -15.22
CA THR A 108 4.07 5.64 -14.60
C THR A 108 4.67 6.60 -13.58
N GLN A 109 4.69 7.91 -13.86
CA GLN A 109 5.12 8.92 -12.88
C GLN A 109 4.16 9.03 -11.70
N TRP A 110 2.85 9.00 -11.96
CA TRP A 110 1.84 9.00 -10.90
C TRP A 110 2.04 7.80 -9.96
N THR A 111 2.33 6.63 -10.53
CA THR A 111 2.64 5.41 -9.78
C THR A 111 3.94 5.54 -9.00
N PHE A 112 5.00 6.07 -9.61
CA PHE A 112 6.28 6.28 -8.95
C PHE A 112 6.16 7.24 -7.75
N VAL A 113 5.43 8.34 -7.92
CA VAL A 113 5.12 9.31 -6.85
C VAL A 113 4.31 8.66 -5.74
N LEU A 114 3.28 7.86 -6.08
CA LEU A 114 2.48 7.15 -5.10
C LEU A 114 3.32 6.19 -4.26
N VAL A 115 4.27 5.46 -4.87
CA VAL A 115 5.21 4.59 -4.16
C VAL A 115 6.17 5.40 -3.28
N THR A 116 6.64 6.57 -3.74
CA THR A 116 7.44 7.47 -2.90
C THR A 116 6.65 7.96 -1.68
N ILE A 117 5.38 8.35 -1.87
CA ILE A 117 4.49 8.74 -0.76
C ILE A 117 4.27 7.57 0.21
N TYR A 118 4.07 6.35 -0.32
CA TYR A 118 3.95 5.14 0.47
C TYR A 118 5.15 4.97 1.41
N PHE A 119 6.38 5.01 0.88
CA PHE A 119 7.58 4.87 1.69
C PHE A 119 7.81 6.02 2.67
N GLY A 120 7.42 7.25 2.30
CA GLY A 120 7.45 8.39 3.22
C GLY A 120 6.52 8.19 4.42
N LEU A 121 5.25 7.84 4.17
CA LEU A 121 4.27 7.56 5.22
C LEU A 121 4.67 6.33 6.06
N GLY A 122 5.14 5.27 5.40
CA GLY A 122 5.61 4.06 6.07
C GLY A 122 6.80 4.34 7.00
N SER A 123 7.71 5.22 6.57
CA SER A 123 8.82 5.67 7.40
C SER A 123 8.32 6.45 8.62
N SER A 124 7.42 7.42 8.44
CA SER A 124 6.84 8.18 9.56
C SER A 124 6.12 7.28 10.57
N LEU A 125 5.33 6.31 10.10
CA LEU A 125 4.64 5.34 10.95
C LEU A 125 5.62 4.41 11.66
N SER A 126 6.67 3.94 10.99
CA SER A 126 7.73 3.14 11.60
C SER A 126 8.51 3.91 12.67
N ILE A 127 8.83 5.19 12.46
CA ILE A 127 9.45 6.05 13.48
C ILE A 127 8.56 6.15 14.71
N ASN A 128 7.27 6.47 14.51
CA ASN A 128 6.30 6.57 15.60
C ASN A 128 6.16 5.25 16.37
N GLY A 129 6.13 4.12 15.67
CA GLY A 129 6.09 2.78 16.26
C GLY A 129 7.33 2.44 17.09
N CYS A 130 8.53 2.67 16.53
CA CYS A 130 9.80 2.47 17.24
C CYS A 130 9.92 3.37 18.48
N CYS A 131 9.51 4.64 18.38
CA CYS A 131 9.50 5.57 19.51
C CYS A 131 8.57 5.11 20.64
N LYS A 132 7.38 4.56 20.30
CA LYS A 132 6.48 3.96 21.29
C LYS A 132 7.09 2.71 21.93
N HIS A 133 7.69 1.84 21.12
CA HIS A 133 8.32 0.60 21.60
C HIS A 133 9.45 0.87 22.60
N ASN A 134 10.38 1.78 22.27
CA ASN A 134 11.49 2.15 23.16
C ASN A 134 11.00 2.78 24.48
N LYS A 135 9.90 3.54 24.46
CA LYS A 135 9.32 4.11 25.70
C LYS A 135 8.72 3.04 26.60
N VAL A 136 8.07 2.02 26.03
CA VAL A 136 7.49 0.91 26.79
C VAL A 136 8.59 0.02 27.37
N ASP A 137 9.61 -0.30 26.56
CA ASP A 137 10.77 -1.08 27.01
C ASP A 137 11.55 -0.35 28.10
N GLY A 138 11.82 0.94 27.93
CA GLY A 138 12.46 1.78 28.95
C GLY A 138 11.65 1.86 30.26
N ASN A 139 10.32 1.95 30.19
CA ASN A 139 9.46 1.94 31.37
C ASN A 139 9.40 0.55 32.05
N ALA A 140 9.51 -0.53 31.29
CA ALA A 140 9.57 -1.89 31.82
C ALA A 140 10.91 -2.15 32.52
N VAL A 141 12.03 -1.75 31.92
CA VAL A 141 13.36 -1.81 32.54
C VAL A 141 13.43 -0.92 33.79
N TYR A 142 12.85 0.28 33.74
CA TYR A 142 12.78 1.17 34.90
C TYR A 142 11.97 0.56 36.06
N ARG A 143 10.82 -0.09 35.78
CA ARG A 143 10.05 -0.82 36.79
C ARG A 143 10.79 -2.02 37.34
N ALA A 144 11.45 -2.81 36.48
CA ALA A 144 12.25 -3.95 36.91
C ALA A 144 13.43 -3.53 37.82
N ASN A 145 14.06 -2.37 37.54
CA ASN A 145 15.11 -1.82 38.39
C ASN A 145 14.57 -1.31 39.74
N LEU A 146 13.40 -0.68 39.76
CA LEU A 146 12.72 -0.30 41.00
C LEU A 146 12.38 -1.52 41.87
N ASP A 147 11.88 -2.60 41.27
CA ASP A 147 11.56 -3.84 41.99
C ASP A 147 12.84 -4.54 42.51
N ALA A 148 13.97 -4.42 41.80
CA ALA A 148 15.26 -4.93 42.25
C ALA A 148 15.86 -4.10 43.41
N GLU A 149 15.67 -2.78 43.42
CA GLU A 149 16.08 -1.91 44.53
C GLU A 149 15.15 -2.03 45.75
N GLN A 150 13.89 -2.41 45.54
CA GLN A 150 12.91 -2.71 46.60
C GLN A 150 12.96 -4.18 47.09
N GLY A 151 14.03 -4.91 46.77
CA GLY A 151 14.33 -6.23 47.33
C GLY A 151 14.68 -6.13 48.81
N SER A 152 13.68 -6.23 49.69
CA SER A 152 13.82 -6.29 51.14
C SER A 152 14.78 -7.42 51.56
N TYR A 153 16.00 -7.06 51.99
CA TYR A 153 16.86 -7.94 52.78
C TYR A 153 16.23 -8.12 54.16
N VAL A 154 15.44 -9.18 54.34
CA VAL A 154 15.04 -9.66 55.66
C VAL A 154 16.04 -10.72 56.10
N ALA A 155 16.87 -10.38 57.08
CA ALA A 155 17.76 -11.34 57.72
C ALA A 155 16.93 -12.45 58.41
N PRO A 156 17.32 -13.73 58.33
CA PRO A 156 16.56 -14.80 58.99
C PRO A 156 16.75 -14.69 60.51
N THR A 157 15.72 -14.27 61.24
CA THR A 157 15.71 -14.39 62.71
C THR A 157 15.09 -15.73 63.11
N LEU A 158 15.92 -16.53 63.78
CA LEU A 158 15.61 -17.79 64.44
C LEU A 158 14.65 -17.55 65.62
N GLY A 159 13.51 -18.24 65.67
CA GLY A 159 12.67 -18.28 66.88
C GLY A 159 11.16 -18.51 66.66
N GLU A 160 10.75 -19.78 66.76
CA GLU A 160 9.49 -20.34 67.26
C GLU A 160 8.11 -19.62 67.08
N SER A 161 7.22 -20.34 66.39
CA SER A 161 5.80 -20.63 66.75
C SER A 161 4.80 -19.47 66.91
N LEU A 162 3.88 -19.32 65.94
CA LEU A 162 2.41 -19.48 66.13
C LEU A 162 1.63 -19.11 64.84
N ASP A 163 0.82 -20.08 64.39
CA ASP A 163 -0.43 -20.04 63.62
C ASP A 163 -0.74 -19.01 62.50
N MET A 164 -1.07 -19.62 61.35
CA MET A 164 -2.17 -19.30 60.43
C MET A 164 -2.03 -18.11 59.46
N SER A 165 -1.55 -18.40 58.24
CA SER A 165 -2.05 -17.74 57.03
C SER A 165 -1.66 -18.46 55.73
N ASN A 166 -2.67 -18.91 55.00
CA ASN A 166 -2.76 -18.98 53.54
C ASN A 166 -1.53 -19.47 52.75
N MET A 167 -1.58 -20.77 52.48
CA MET A 167 -1.02 -21.46 51.34
C MET A 167 -0.80 -20.55 50.12
N SER A 168 0.46 -20.49 49.71
CA SER A 168 1.02 -19.92 48.50
C SER A 168 0.12 -20.08 47.27
N LYS A 169 -0.64 -19.03 46.93
CA LYS A 169 -1.03 -18.79 45.55
C LYS A 169 0.07 -17.99 44.88
N THR A 170 0.99 -18.71 44.25
CA THR A 170 1.82 -18.19 43.17
C THR A 170 0.89 -17.57 42.12
N SER A 171 0.72 -16.24 42.17
CA SER A 171 0.08 -15.51 41.08
C SER A 171 1.07 -15.46 39.92
N TYR A 172 1.09 -16.52 39.13
CA TYR A 172 1.40 -16.38 37.71
C TYR A 172 0.32 -15.45 37.14
N THR A 173 0.60 -14.15 37.11
CA THR A 173 -0.10 -13.24 36.21
C THR A 173 0.22 -13.72 34.80
N PRO A 174 -0.77 -14.21 34.04
CA PRO A 174 -0.57 -14.35 32.61
C PRO A 174 -0.26 -12.95 32.09
N GLU A 175 0.80 -12.81 31.31
CA GLU A 175 1.06 -11.62 30.51
C GLU A 175 -0.27 -11.15 29.92
N GLU A 176 -0.74 -9.96 30.34
CA GLU A 176 -1.94 -9.38 29.78
C GLU A 176 -1.75 -9.32 28.27
N PRO A 177 -2.64 -9.95 27.46
CA PRO A 177 -2.52 -9.89 26.02
C PRO A 177 -2.58 -8.42 25.64
N HIS A 178 -1.46 -7.92 25.09
CA HIS A 178 -1.29 -6.55 24.63
C HIS A 178 -2.62 -6.02 24.11
N ALA A 179 -3.17 -4.99 24.77
CA ALA A 179 -4.40 -4.35 24.35
C ALA A 179 -4.24 -3.94 22.87
N HIS A 180 -4.83 -4.74 21.98
CA HIS A 180 -4.73 -4.59 20.54
C HIS A 180 -5.50 -3.34 20.14
N HIS A 181 -4.84 -2.19 20.18
CA HIS A 181 -5.42 -0.93 19.73
C HIS A 181 -5.67 -1.00 18.23
N THR A 182 -6.92 -0.76 17.84
CA THR A 182 -7.32 -0.61 16.44
C THR A 182 -6.51 0.50 15.81
N ALA A 183 -5.99 0.27 14.61
CA ALA A 183 -5.19 1.25 13.89
C ALA A 183 -5.90 2.60 13.78
N GLY A 184 -5.19 3.67 14.12
CA GLY A 184 -5.64 5.03 13.81
C GLY A 184 -5.84 5.23 12.30
N VAL A 185 -6.54 6.30 11.93
CA VAL A 185 -6.87 6.68 10.53
C VAL A 185 -5.64 6.61 9.60
N TRP A 186 -4.46 6.97 10.10
CA TRP A 186 -3.20 6.89 9.35
C TRP A 186 -2.77 5.48 8.95
N GLY A 187 -3.03 4.47 9.78
CA GLY A 187 -2.76 3.07 9.43
C GLY A 187 -3.68 2.57 8.32
N PHE A 188 -4.95 2.98 8.35
CA PHE A 188 -5.90 2.70 7.28
C PHE A 188 -5.48 3.34 5.96
N ILE A 189 -5.13 4.63 5.97
CA ILE A 189 -4.64 5.35 4.80
C ILE A 189 -3.38 4.66 4.24
N PHE A 190 -2.44 4.31 5.11
CA PHE A 190 -1.21 3.62 4.71
C PHE A 190 -1.48 2.29 4.02
N GLN A 191 -2.40 1.48 4.57
CA GLN A 191 -2.77 0.20 3.98
C GLN A 191 -3.54 0.36 2.64
N ILE A 192 -4.34 1.40 2.48
CA ILE A 192 -5.00 1.72 1.20
C ILE A 192 -3.93 2.08 0.15
N ILE A 193 -3.01 2.99 0.50
CA ILE A 193 -1.92 3.40 -0.40
C ILE A 193 -1.05 2.20 -0.78
N PHE A 194 -0.70 1.33 0.17
CA PHE A 194 0.05 0.10 -0.10
C PHE A 194 -0.58 -0.74 -1.22
N GLN A 195 -1.89 -0.92 -1.16
CA GLN A 195 -2.61 -1.77 -2.11
C GLN A 195 -2.84 -1.07 -3.45
N MET A 196 -3.02 0.25 -3.44
CA MET A 196 -2.99 1.04 -4.67
C MET A 196 -1.62 0.91 -5.35
N CYS A 197 -0.52 1.02 -4.60
CA CYS A 197 0.85 0.82 -5.12
C CYS A 197 1.02 -0.58 -5.70
N ALA A 198 0.61 -1.63 -4.96
CA ALA A 198 0.69 -3.01 -5.40
C ALA A 198 0.02 -3.24 -6.76
N GLY A 199 -1.22 -2.75 -6.92
CA GLY A 199 -1.93 -2.84 -8.18
C GLY A 199 -1.28 -2.01 -9.29
N ALA A 200 -0.97 -0.75 -9.01
CA ALA A 200 -0.44 0.18 -9.99
C ALA A 200 0.95 -0.23 -10.52
N VAL A 201 1.88 -0.58 -9.63
CA VAL A 201 3.23 -1.05 -10.00
C VAL A 201 3.14 -2.33 -10.83
N THR A 202 2.35 -3.31 -10.38
CA THR A 202 2.20 -4.56 -11.16
C THR A 202 1.61 -4.29 -12.54
N LEU A 203 0.61 -3.41 -12.64
CA LEU A 203 0.01 -3.05 -13.92
C LEU A 203 1.01 -2.33 -14.83
N THR A 204 1.70 -1.29 -14.34
CA THR A 204 2.64 -0.52 -15.16
C THR A 204 3.81 -1.36 -15.63
N ASP A 205 4.33 -2.22 -14.77
CA ASP A 205 5.54 -2.98 -15.04
C ASP A 205 5.24 -4.18 -15.94
N CYS A 206 4.10 -4.86 -15.72
CA CYS A 206 3.66 -5.92 -16.63
C CYS A 206 3.38 -5.36 -18.03
N ILE A 207 2.66 -4.24 -18.15
CA ILE A 207 2.39 -3.63 -19.47
C ILE A 207 3.70 -3.18 -20.12
N PHE A 208 4.61 -2.56 -19.37
CA PHE A 208 5.87 -2.13 -19.93
C PHE A 208 6.73 -3.30 -20.40
N TRP A 209 7.03 -4.27 -19.54
CA TRP A 209 7.97 -5.35 -19.86
C TRP A 209 7.41 -6.42 -20.79
N LEU A 210 6.12 -6.76 -20.68
CA LEU A 210 5.53 -7.85 -21.46
C LEU A 210 4.93 -7.37 -22.79
N ILE A 211 4.51 -6.11 -22.86
CA ILE A 211 3.85 -5.57 -24.05
C ILE A 211 4.76 -4.54 -24.72
N LEU A 212 5.06 -3.42 -24.07
CA LEU A 212 5.71 -2.27 -24.73
C LEU A 212 7.18 -2.53 -25.09
N TYR A 213 7.98 -3.05 -24.16
CA TYR A 213 9.41 -3.25 -24.33
C TYR A 213 9.75 -4.15 -25.53
N PRO A 214 9.10 -5.32 -25.73
CA PRO A 214 9.33 -6.15 -26.93
C PRO A 214 9.10 -5.40 -28.25
N PHE A 215 8.08 -4.52 -28.32
CA PHE A 215 7.83 -3.69 -29.51
C PHE A 215 8.86 -2.57 -29.69
N LEU A 216 9.43 -2.05 -28.59
CA LEU A 216 10.48 -1.03 -28.61
C LEU A 216 11.86 -1.62 -28.97
N THR A 217 12.18 -2.82 -28.49
CA THR A 217 13.42 -3.54 -28.82
C THR A 217 13.50 -3.84 -30.32
N ALA A 218 12.37 -4.15 -30.96
CA ALA A 218 12.30 -4.33 -32.41
C ALA A 218 12.69 -3.07 -33.22
N LYS A 219 12.79 -1.90 -32.56
CA LYS A 219 13.12 -0.60 -33.17
C LYS A 219 14.45 -0.01 -32.68
N GLU A 220 15.32 -0.82 -32.05
CA GLU A 220 16.63 -0.37 -31.52
C GLU A 220 16.51 0.78 -30.51
N TYR A 221 15.49 0.76 -29.64
CA TYR A 221 15.31 1.79 -28.62
C TYR A 221 16.28 1.60 -27.45
N ASP A 222 17.10 2.62 -27.16
CA ASP A 222 17.96 2.66 -25.97
C ASP A 222 17.13 2.88 -24.69
N LEU A 223 17.27 1.94 -23.76
CA LEU A 223 16.49 1.93 -22.53
C LEU A 223 17.06 2.96 -21.53
N ASP A 224 16.37 4.08 -21.37
CA ASP A 224 16.78 5.12 -20.44
C ASP A 224 16.72 4.65 -18.98
N PHE A 225 17.70 5.10 -18.17
CA PHE A 225 17.84 4.68 -16.78
C PHE A 225 16.60 5.06 -15.93
N TYR A 226 15.98 6.21 -16.18
CA TYR A 226 14.78 6.61 -15.44
C TYR A 226 13.58 5.74 -15.79
N ILE A 227 13.47 5.30 -17.05
CA ILE A 227 12.44 4.35 -17.51
C ILE A 227 12.63 3.01 -16.79
N VAL A 228 13.84 2.45 -16.77
CA VAL A 228 14.14 1.21 -16.03
C VAL A 228 13.82 1.37 -14.55
N SER A 229 14.17 2.51 -13.97
CA SER A 229 13.94 2.79 -12.55
C SER A 229 12.45 2.75 -12.20
N MET A 230 11.59 3.34 -13.03
CA MET A 230 10.14 3.37 -12.83
C MET A 230 9.43 2.04 -13.11
N HIS A 231 10.10 1.11 -13.77
CA HIS A 231 9.53 -0.18 -14.16
C HIS A 231 10.18 -1.38 -13.47
N SER A 232 11.16 -1.14 -12.59
CA SER A 232 11.88 -2.20 -11.88
C SER A 232 12.22 -1.83 -10.44
N ILE A 233 12.82 -0.66 -10.21
CA ILE A 233 13.30 -0.29 -8.86
C ILE A 233 12.12 -0.11 -7.91
N ASN A 234 11.04 0.54 -8.34
CA ASN A 234 9.80 0.66 -7.57
C ASN A 234 9.20 -0.72 -7.19
N ALA A 235 9.16 -1.69 -8.12
CA ALA A 235 8.68 -3.04 -7.85
C ALA A 235 9.58 -3.79 -6.86
N VAL A 236 10.90 -3.74 -7.06
CA VAL A 236 11.86 -4.41 -6.15
C VAL A 236 11.75 -3.84 -4.74
N LEU A 237 11.67 -2.51 -4.60
CA LEU A 237 11.53 -1.87 -3.29
C LEU A 237 10.19 -2.21 -2.63
N LEU A 238 9.09 -2.15 -3.38
CA LEU A 238 7.76 -2.47 -2.86
C LEU A 238 7.65 -3.96 -2.45
N LEU A 239 8.21 -4.87 -3.25
CA LEU A 239 8.26 -6.30 -2.93
C LEU A 239 9.14 -6.56 -1.69
N GLY A 240 10.28 -5.90 -1.57
CA GLY A 240 11.13 -6.01 -0.39
C GLY A 240 10.42 -5.53 0.89
N ASP A 241 9.71 -4.40 0.85
CA ASP A 241 8.88 -3.97 1.99
C ASP A 241 7.77 -4.98 2.27
N THR A 242 7.13 -5.51 1.22
CA THR A 242 6.09 -6.53 1.32
C THR A 242 6.61 -7.80 1.99
N VAL A 243 7.85 -8.22 1.74
CA VAL A 243 8.47 -9.37 2.41
C VAL A 243 8.70 -9.08 3.89
N LEU A 244 9.10 -7.86 4.25
CA LEU A 244 9.48 -7.50 5.62
C LEU A 244 8.28 -7.14 6.52
N ASN A 245 7.27 -6.46 5.99
CA ASN A 245 6.13 -5.92 6.77
C ASN A 245 5.09 -7.00 7.12
N CYS A 246 4.04 -6.68 7.90
CA CYS A 246 2.91 -7.59 8.19
C CYS A 246 1.56 -7.11 7.72
N LEU A 247 1.54 -6.24 6.71
CA LEU A 247 0.29 -5.67 6.25
C LEU A 247 -0.59 -6.74 5.61
N ARG A 248 -1.83 -6.85 6.09
CA ARG A 248 -2.87 -7.65 5.45
C ARG A 248 -3.21 -7.06 4.08
N PHE A 249 -3.61 -7.94 3.15
CA PHE A 249 -3.99 -7.56 1.78
C PHE A 249 -5.45 -7.96 1.48
N PRO A 250 -6.45 -7.25 2.04
CA PRO A 250 -7.86 -7.46 1.69
C PRO A 250 -8.15 -7.18 0.21
N MET A 251 -8.70 -8.18 -0.47
CA MET A 251 -8.96 -8.12 -1.92
C MET A 251 -9.93 -7.02 -2.35
N PHE A 252 -10.91 -6.66 -1.50
CA PHE A 252 -11.96 -5.71 -1.89
C PHE A 252 -11.44 -4.30 -2.19
N ARG A 253 -10.25 -3.97 -1.68
CA ARG A 253 -9.61 -2.67 -1.85
C ARG A 253 -8.89 -2.49 -3.19
N ILE A 254 -8.97 -3.49 -4.08
CA ILE A 254 -8.79 -3.30 -5.52
C ILE A 254 -9.61 -2.10 -6.04
N ALA A 255 -10.75 -1.81 -5.40
CA ALA A 255 -11.57 -0.64 -5.69
C ALA A 255 -10.79 0.69 -5.67
N TYR A 256 -9.87 0.89 -4.72
CA TYR A 256 -9.06 2.12 -4.66
C TYR A 256 -8.08 2.22 -5.83
N PHE A 257 -7.50 1.09 -6.23
CA PHE A 257 -6.63 1.02 -7.39
C PHE A 257 -7.42 1.35 -8.68
N VAL A 258 -8.61 0.78 -8.84
CA VAL A 258 -9.51 1.10 -9.98
C VAL A 258 -9.88 2.58 -10.01
N LEU A 259 -10.23 3.17 -8.86
CA LEU A 259 -10.55 4.60 -8.77
C LEU A 259 -9.33 5.47 -9.11
N TRP A 260 -8.14 5.09 -8.67
CA TRP A 260 -6.90 5.80 -8.99
C TRP A 260 -6.62 5.86 -10.49
N THR A 261 -6.80 4.72 -11.19
CA THR A 261 -6.65 4.70 -12.65
C THR A 261 -7.76 5.47 -13.35
N ALA A 262 -9.01 5.40 -12.86
CA ALA A 262 -10.11 6.20 -13.38
C ALA A 262 -9.85 7.72 -13.24
N ILE A 263 -9.31 8.16 -12.10
CA ILE A 263 -8.91 9.56 -11.89
C ILE A 263 -7.85 9.97 -12.91
N PHE A 264 -6.84 9.14 -13.16
CA PHE A 264 -5.83 9.43 -14.18
C PHE A 264 -6.45 9.56 -15.59
N VAL A 265 -7.36 8.66 -15.95
CA VAL A 265 -8.05 8.71 -17.26
C VAL A 265 -8.86 10.00 -17.39
N ILE A 266 -9.61 10.39 -16.35
CA ILE A 266 -10.38 11.65 -16.34
C ILE A 266 -9.44 12.85 -16.45
N PHE A 267 -8.34 12.85 -15.71
CA PHE A 267 -7.31 13.89 -15.80
C PHE A 267 -6.77 14.03 -17.24
N GLN A 268 -6.49 12.91 -17.91
CA GLN A 268 -6.06 12.92 -19.31
C GLN A 268 -7.13 13.46 -20.25
N TRP A 269 -8.39 13.08 -20.04
CA TRP A 269 -9.50 13.61 -20.83
C TRP A 269 -9.64 15.13 -20.68
N LEU A 270 -9.55 15.62 -19.44
CA LEU A 270 -9.64 17.06 -19.16
C LEU A 270 -8.51 17.84 -19.84
N ILE A 271 -7.27 17.34 -19.83
CA ILE A 271 -6.17 18.01 -20.52
C ILE A 271 -6.43 18.07 -22.02
N HIS A 272 -6.76 16.95 -22.65
CA HIS A 272 -6.97 16.90 -24.11
C HIS A 272 -8.20 17.68 -24.58
N ALA A 273 -9.20 17.83 -23.71
CA ALA A 273 -10.35 18.70 -24.00
C ALA A 273 -9.97 20.18 -23.99
N CYS A 274 -9.00 20.57 -23.17
CA CYS A 274 -8.54 21.96 -23.03
C CYS A 274 -7.38 22.32 -23.98
N VAL A 275 -6.48 21.37 -24.27
CA VAL A 275 -5.27 21.60 -25.05
C VAL A 275 -5.08 20.46 -26.04
N SER A 276 -4.87 20.80 -27.31
CA SER A 276 -4.61 19.84 -28.37
C SER A 276 -3.17 19.34 -28.25
N THR A 277 -2.99 18.15 -27.69
CA THR A 277 -1.69 17.50 -27.52
C THR A 277 -1.75 16.04 -27.92
N TRP A 278 -0.57 15.44 -28.11
CA TRP A 278 -0.43 14.01 -28.30
C TRP A 278 -0.81 13.20 -27.04
N TRP A 279 -1.40 12.02 -27.23
CA TRP A 279 -1.70 11.12 -26.13
C TRP A 279 -0.43 10.50 -25.54
N PRO A 280 -0.30 10.41 -24.21
CA PRO A 280 0.85 9.75 -23.57
C PRO A 280 0.87 8.24 -23.82
N TYR A 281 -0.31 7.67 -24.06
CA TYR A 281 -0.50 6.26 -24.33
C TYR A 281 -1.40 6.08 -25.55
N PRO A 282 -0.98 5.34 -26.59
CA PRO A 282 -1.78 5.15 -27.80
C PRO A 282 -3.15 4.52 -27.54
N PHE A 283 -3.28 3.71 -26.49
CA PHE A 283 -4.54 3.05 -26.11
C PHE A 283 -5.57 4.00 -25.47
N LEU A 284 -5.17 5.22 -25.08
CA LEU A 284 -6.11 6.25 -24.61
C LEU A 284 -6.68 7.11 -25.75
N ASP A 285 -6.09 7.01 -26.95
CA ASP A 285 -6.53 7.78 -28.10
C ASP A 285 -7.93 7.33 -28.57
N LEU A 286 -8.88 8.24 -28.56
CA LEU A 286 -10.29 8.01 -28.93
C LEU A 286 -10.51 8.10 -30.45
N SER A 287 -9.50 8.56 -31.21
CA SER A 287 -9.50 8.56 -32.68
C SER A 287 -9.52 7.14 -33.26
N SER A 288 -9.02 6.16 -32.50
CA SER A 288 -9.00 4.75 -32.90
C SER A 288 -10.39 4.12 -32.78
N PRO A 289 -10.88 3.37 -33.79
CA PRO A 289 -12.13 2.61 -33.68
C PRO A 289 -12.09 1.52 -32.62
N TYR A 290 -10.88 1.09 -32.22
CA TYR A 290 -10.68 0.06 -31.20
C TYR A 290 -10.55 0.63 -29.78
N SER A 291 -10.68 1.96 -29.59
CA SER A 291 -10.55 2.60 -28.27
C SER A 291 -11.44 1.96 -27.20
N PRO A 292 -12.74 1.62 -27.42
CA PRO A 292 -13.54 0.99 -26.37
C PRO A 292 -12.99 -0.38 -25.93
N LEU A 293 -12.39 -1.14 -26.85
CA LEU A 293 -11.77 -2.42 -26.54
C LEU A 293 -10.48 -2.24 -25.74
N TRP A 294 -9.68 -1.22 -26.05
CA TRP A 294 -8.49 -0.88 -25.28
C TRP A 294 -8.82 -0.48 -23.84
N TYR A 295 -9.82 0.40 -23.66
CA TYR A 295 -10.28 0.81 -22.34
C TYR A 295 -10.80 -0.38 -21.52
N LEU A 296 -11.59 -1.26 -22.15
CA LEU A 296 -12.05 -2.48 -21.52
C LEU A 296 -10.90 -3.43 -21.18
N GLY A 297 -9.96 -3.64 -22.11
CA GLY A 297 -8.80 -4.52 -21.92
C GLY A 297 -7.91 -4.07 -20.76
N VAL A 298 -7.54 -2.79 -20.71
CA VAL A 298 -6.76 -2.23 -19.60
C VAL A 298 -7.55 -2.30 -18.29
N GLY A 299 -8.85 -2.02 -18.31
CA GLY A 299 -9.74 -2.19 -17.15
C GLY A 299 -9.73 -3.63 -16.61
N LEU A 300 -9.85 -4.62 -17.49
CA LEU A 300 -9.81 -6.03 -17.13
C LEU A 300 -8.45 -6.45 -16.57
N MET A 301 -7.34 -5.89 -17.05
CA MET A 301 -5.98 -6.17 -16.55
C MET A 301 -5.76 -5.78 -15.09
N HIS A 302 -6.62 -4.93 -14.49
CA HIS A 302 -6.51 -4.61 -13.07
C HIS A 302 -6.71 -5.85 -12.20
N VAL A 303 -7.60 -6.76 -12.59
CA VAL A 303 -7.92 -7.98 -11.83
C VAL A 303 -6.71 -8.94 -11.76
N PRO A 304 -6.11 -9.40 -12.88
CA PRO A 304 -4.95 -10.28 -12.81
C PRO A 304 -3.73 -9.58 -12.22
N CYS A 305 -3.45 -8.30 -12.51
CA CYS A 305 -2.31 -7.60 -11.91
C CYS A 305 -2.43 -7.48 -10.39
N TYR A 306 -3.60 -7.10 -9.89
CA TYR A 306 -3.85 -7.06 -8.45
C TYR A 306 -3.84 -8.47 -7.83
N GLY A 307 -4.38 -9.46 -8.55
CA GLY A 307 -4.38 -10.86 -8.14
C GLY A 307 -2.98 -11.47 -8.01
N ILE A 308 -2.07 -11.19 -8.94
CA ILE A 308 -0.67 -11.65 -8.87
C ILE A 308 -0.02 -11.15 -7.57
N PHE A 309 -0.18 -9.85 -7.26
CA PHE A 309 0.39 -9.31 -6.03
C PHE A 309 -0.25 -9.92 -4.78
N ALA A 310 -1.57 -10.12 -4.78
CA ALA A 310 -2.27 -10.81 -3.70
C ALA A 310 -1.77 -12.25 -3.48
N LEU A 311 -1.45 -12.97 -4.56
CA LEU A 311 -0.86 -14.31 -4.49
C LEU A 311 0.54 -14.28 -3.89
N ILE A 312 1.37 -13.27 -4.19
CA ILE A 312 2.69 -13.08 -3.58
C ILE A 312 2.54 -12.90 -2.05
N VAL A 313 1.65 -12.01 -1.62
CA VAL A 313 1.40 -11.77 -0.18
C VAL A 313 0.87 -13.03 0.50
N SER A 314 -0.07 -13.75 -0.12
CA SER A 314 -0.64 -14.99 0.42
C SER A 314 0.42 -16.08 0.56
N SER A 315 1.26 -16.25 -0.46
CA SER A 315 2.35 -17.24 -0.47
C SER A 315 3.36 -16.97 0.63
N LYS A 316 3.69 -15.69 0.85
CA LYS A 316 4.55 -15.26 1.95
C LYS A 316 3.95 -15.62 3.31
N HIS A 317 2.67 -15.36 3.56
CA HIS A 317 2.05 -15.70 4.85
C HIS A 317 2.06 -17.21 5.13
N ILE A 318 1.86 -18.03 4.10
CA ILE A 318 1.96 -19.50 4.22
C ILE A 318 3.41 -19.92 4.55
N LEU A 319 4.40 -19.30 3.90
CA LEU A 319 5.81 -19.65 4.07
C LEU A 319 6.35 -19.25 5.46
N LEU A 320 5.95 -18.07 5.96
CA LEU A 320 6.40 -17.53 7.26
C LEU A 320 5.58 -18.03 8.46
N SER A 321 4.46 -18.73 8.22
CA SER A 321 3.66 -19.38 9.27
C SER A 321 4.17 -20.79 9.62
N LYS A 322 5.16 -21.32 8.89
CA LYS A 322 5.89 -22.54 9.21
C LYS A 322 7.19 -22.21 9.94
#